data_AF-A0A2E2HIP2-F1
#
_entry.id   AF-A0A2E2HIP2-F1
#
_cell.length_a   1.000
_cell.length_b   1.000
_cell.length_c   1.000
_cell.angle_alpha   90.00
_cell.angle_beta   90.00
_cell.angle_gamma   90.00
#
_symmetry.space_group_name_H-M   'P 1'
#
loop_
_entity.id
_entity.type
_entity.pdbx_description
1 polymer ?
#
loop_
_entity_poly.entity_id
_entity_poly.type
_entity_poly.pdbx_seq_one_letter_code
_entity_poly.pdbx_strand_id
1 'polypeptide(L)'
;MVQHPERGWEFPGGHVEVDENPEQALVRELGEEVGGTGEILAWNKTYYPNGWVALVCVDDKKPPFSAHSWQVSDQHVSIVKWFSELPIFTHWDVQEVIDLSAWTDSIELRHE
;
A
#
# COMPACT_ATOMS: atom_id res chain seq x y z
N MET A 1 3.32 -5.13 0.37
CA MET A 1 4.10 -4.39 -0.65
C MET A 1 3.97 -5.09 -1.98
N VAL A 2 4.18 -4.37 -3.07
CA VAL A 2 4.13 -4.87 -4.44
C VAL A 2 5.54 -4.93 -5.04
N GLN A 3 5.81 -5.91 -5.90
CA GLN A 3 7.10 -6.07 -6.58
C GLN A 3 7.01 -5.65 -8.04
N HIS A 4 7.64 -4.53 -8.35
CA HIS A 4 7.89 -4.08 -9.71
C HIS A 4 9.14 -4.79 -10.27
N PRO A 5 9.12 -5.28 -11.52
CA PRO A 5 10.21 -6.07 -12.10
C PRO A 5 11.55 -5.34 -12.14
N GLU A 6 11.55 -4.02 -12.32
CA GLU A 6 12.77 -3.22 -12.41
C GLU A 6 13.11 -2.44 -11.12
N ARG A 7 12.10 -2.00 -10.37
CA ARG A 7 12.29 -1.08 -9.22
C ARG A 7 12.48 -1.84 -7.92
N GLY A 8 11.97 -3.07 -7.84
CA GLY A 8 11.96 -3.87 -6.63
C GLY A 8 10.67 -3.70 -5.85
N TRP A 9 10.77 -3.78 -4.52
CA TRP A 9 9.63 -3.66 -3.62
C TRP A 9 9.26 -2.21 -3.33
N GLU A 10 7.97 -1.90 -3.45
CA GLU A 10 7.42 -0.57 -3.18
C GLU A 10 6.01 -0.66 -2.57
N PHE A 11 5.50 0.47 -2.06
CA PHE A 11 4.09 0.57 -1.70
C PHE A 11 3.21 0.61 -2.95
N PRO A 12 2.01 -0.01 -2.91
CA PRO A 12 1.05 0.12 -3.99
C PRO A 12 0.55 1.56 -4.09
N GLY A 13 0.30 2.03 -5.31
CA GLY A 13 -0.25 3.34 -5.57
C GLY A 13 0.05 3.88 -6.96
N GLY A 14 -0.75 4.84 -7.38
CA GLY A 14 -0.66 5.46 -8.69
C GLY A 14 -1.23 6.87 -8.71
N HIS A 15 -1.49 7.36 -9.92
CA HIS A 15 -1.98 8.73 -10.12
C HIS A 15 -3.50 8.77 -9.93
N VAL A 16 -4.00 9.93 -9.49
CA VAL A 16 -5.43 10.20 -9.53
C VAL A 16 -5.79 10.56 -10.98
N GLU A 17 -6.67 9.78 -11.58
CA GLU A 17 -7.11 9.98 -12.96
C GLU A 17 -8.13 11.13 -13.08
N VAL A 18 -8.36 11.58 -14.32
CA VAL A 18 -9.41 12.58 -14.60
C VAL A 18 -10.76 12.01 -14.17
N ASP A 19 -11.54 12.82 -13.45
CA ASP A 19 -12.85 12.47 -12.87
C ASP A 19 -12.83 11.46 -11.71
N GLU A 20 -11.66 11.10 -11.17
CA GLU A 20 -11.53 10.35 -9.91
C GLU A 20 -11.19 11.25 -8.72
N ASN A 21 -11.74 10.89 -7.55
CA ASN A 21 -11.27 11.42 -6.27
C ASN A 21 -10.17 10.51 -5.68
N PRO A 22 -9.43 10.96 -4.65
CA PRO A 22 -8.32 10.19 -4.09
C PRO A 22 -8.71 8.84 -3.49
N GLU A 23 -9.92 8.72 -2.92
CA GLU A 23 -10.43 7.46 -2.39
C GLU A 23 -10.74 6.47 -3.52
N GLN A 24 -11.33 6.97 -4.63
CA GLN A 24 -11.60 6.16 -5.82
C GLN A 24 -10.30 5.64 -6.44
N ALA A 25 -9.32 6.53 -6.62
CA ALA A 25 -8.00 6.16 -7.13
C ALA A 25 -7.36 5.10 -6.22
N LEU A 26 -7.36 5.30 -4.89
CA LEU A 26 -6.80 4.33 -3.94
C LEU A 26 -7.46 2.95 -4.05
N VAL A 27 -8.80 2.90 -4.12
CA VAL A 27 -9.54 1.63 -4.23
C VAL A 27 -9.26 0.95 -5.57
N ARG A 28 -9.16 1.71 -6.67
CA ARG A 28 -8.79 1.19 -7.99
C ARG A 28 -7.39 0.60 -7.97
N GLU A 29 -6.39 1.34 -7.49
CA GLU A 29 -4.99 0.90 -7.40
C GLU A 29 -4.85 -0.35 -6.51
N LEU A 30 -5.56 -0.41 -5.38
CA LEU A 30 -5.60 -1.60 -4.53
C LEU A 30 -6.21 -2.81 -5.26
N GLY A 31 -7.21 -2.59 -6.10
CA GLY A 31 -7.78 -3.62 -6.96
C GLY A 31 -6.79 -4.10 -8.03
N GLU A 32 -6.10 -3.19 -8.70
CA GLU A 32 -5.20 -3.45 -9.82
C GLU A 32 -3.88 -4.09 -9.36
N GLU A 33 -3.18 -3.45 -8.43
CA GLU A 33 -1.83 -3.87 -8.01
C GLU A 33 -1.83 -4.87 -6.86
N VAL A 34 -2.88 -4.91 -6.05
CA VAL A 34 -2.97 -5.78 -4.86
C VAL A 34 -4.01 -6.89 -5.05
N GLY A 35 -4.98 -6.73 -5.96
CA GLY A 35 -5.98 -7.75 -6.25
C GLY A 35 -7.08 -7.86 -5.18
N GLY A 36 -7.28 -6.82 -4.36
CA GLY A 36 -8.21 -6.85 -3.24
C GLY A 36 -8.84 -5.50 -2.92
N THR A 37 -9.73 -5.50 -1.94
CA THR A 37 -10.41 -4.29 -1.44
C THR A 37 -10.24 -4.17 0.07
N GLY A 38 -10.22 -2.94 0.58
CA GLY A 38 -10.12 -2.67 2.01
C GLY A 38 -10.88 -1.41 2.41
N GLU A 39 -10.93 -1.17 3.71
CA GLU A 39 -11.53 0.01 4.33
C GLU A 39 -10.44 1.02 4.68
N ILE A 40 -10.63 2.28 4.30
CA ILE A 40 -9.70 3.36 4.63
C ILE A 40 -9.94 3.78 6.09
N LEU A 41 -8.93 3.59 6.94
CA LEU A 41 -8.98 3.99 8.34
C LEU A 41 -8.53 5.44 8.56
N ALA A 42 -7.50 5.87 7.84
CA ALA A 42 -6.93 7.20 8.01
C ALA A 42 -6.18 7.67 6.76
N TRP A 43 -6.04 8.99 6.63
CA TRP A 43 -5.24 9.64 5.58
C TRP A 43 -4.08 10.43 6.19
N ASN A 44 -2.86 10.17 5.73
CA ASN A 44 -1.72 11.06 5.91
C ASN A 44 -1.65 12.02 4.72
N LYS A 45 -2.11 13.26 4.93
CA LYS A 45 -2.11 14.28 3.87
C LYS A 45 -0.90 15.22 3.87
N THR A 46 0.04 14.97 4.78
CA THR A 46 1.18 15.87 5.05
C THR A 46 2.52 15.21 4.79
N TYR A 47 2.57 13.89 4.66
CA TYR A 47 3.82 13.16 4.43
C TYR A 47 4.44 13.50 3.07
N TYR A 48 3.66 13.38 1.99
CA TYR A 48 4.07 13.78 0.67
C TYR A 48 3.58 15.19 0.34
N PRO A 49 4.42 16.05 -0.27
CA PRO A 49 4.01 17.42 -0.63
C PRO A 49 2.93 17.45 -1.73
N ASN A 50 2.92 16.45 -2.62
CA ASN A 50 2.00 16.36 -3.76
C ASN A 50 1.26 15.01 -3.80
N GLY A 51 1.07 14.37 -2.65
CA GLY A 51 0.46 13.05 -2.58
C GLY A 51 -0.10 12.76 -1.21
N TRP A 52 -0.84 11.67 -1.10
CA TRP A 52 -1.48 11.25 0.13
C TRP A 52 -1.23 9.76 0.36
N VAL A 53 -1.10 9.37 1.63
CA VAL A 53 -1.00 7.97 2.04
C VAL A 53 -2.24 7.60 2.82
N ALA A 54 -2.83 6.45 2.53
CA ALA A 54 -3.93 5.90 3.29
C ALA A 54 -3.47 4.73 4.14
N LEU A 55 -3.97 4.66 5.38
CA LEU A 55 -3.97 3.43 6.16
C LEU A 55 -5.22 2.64 5.81
N VAL A 56 -5.05 1.42 5.31
CA VAL A 56 -6.15 0.57 4.84
C VAL A 56 -6.20 -0.72 5.66
N CYS A 57 -7.40 -1.05 6.16
CA CYS A 57 -7.71 -2.31 6.80
C CYS A 57 -8.25 -3.31 5.76
N VAL A 58 -7.79 -4.55 5.83
CA VAL A 58 -8.22 -5.63 4.92
C VAL A 58 -8.67 -6.85 5.72
N ASP A 59 -9.54 -7.66 5.13
CA ASP A 59 -9.95 -8.95 5.71
C ASP A 59 -8.88 -10.01 5.43
N ASP A 60 -7.96 -10.18 6.38
CA ASP A 60 -6.84 -11.13 6.32
C ASP A 60 -7.26 -12.61 6.35
N LYS A 61 -8.55 -12.91 6.53
CA LYS A 61 -9.08 -14.28 6.49
C LYS A 61 -9.59 -14.66 5.11
N LYS A 62 -9.66 -13.72 4.17
CA LYS A 62 -10.15 -13.95 2.81
C LYS A 62 -9.04 -13.78 1.77
N PRO A 63 -9.09 -14.53 0.66
CA PRO A 63 -8.20 -14.28 -0.47
C PRO A 63 -8.38 -12.86 -1.04
N PRO A 64 -7.29 -12.22 -1.52
CA PRO A 64 -5.93 -12.76 -1.56
C PRO A 64 -5.17 -12.61 -0.23
N PHE A 65 -5.65 -11.77 0.69
CA PHE A 65 -4.95 -11.36 1.92
C PHE A 65 -4.67 -12.49 2.91
N SER A 66 -5.42 -13.60 2.84
CA SER A 66 -5.17 -14.81 3.63
C SER A 66 -3.87 -15.55 3.27
N ALA A 67 -3.26 -15.23 2.14
CA ALA A 67 -1.96 -15.76 1.75
C ALA A 67 -0.83 -14.82 2.18
N HIS A 68 0.34 -15.37 2.50
CA HIS A 68 1.53 -14.55 2.80
C HIS A 68 2.04 -13.79 1.55
N SER A 69 1.88 -14.39 0.37
CA SER A 69 2.23 -13.79 -0.92
C SER A 69 1.35 -14.35 -2.02
N TRP A 70 1.01 -13.52 -3.00
CA TRP A 70 0.20 -13.91 -4.16
C TRP A 70 0.65 -13.16 -5.41
N GLN A 71 0.23 -13.66 -6.57
CA GLN A 71 0.46 -13.01 -7.85
C GLN A 71 -0.78 -12.21 -8.22
N VAL A 72 -0.55 -11.06 -8.85
CA VAL A 72 -1.59 -10.22 -9.43
C VAL A 72 -1.38 -10.17 -10.94
N SER A 73 -2.49 -10.08 -11.66
CA SER A 73 -2.49 -9.94 -13.12
C SER A 73 -2.49 -8.46 -13.48
N ASP A 74 -1.39 -7.78 -13.15
CA ASP A 74 -1.15 -6.38 -13.54
C ASP A 74 -0.04 -6.31 -14.60
N GLN A 75 0.01 -5.23 -15.40
CA GLN A 75 1.05 -5.04 -16.40
C GLN A 75 2.42 -4.69 -15.78
N HIS A 76 2.44 -4.11 -14.57
CA HIS A 76 3.63 -3.57 -13.92
C HIS A 76 4.01 -4.28 -12.62
N VAL A 77 3.09 -5.06 -12.02
CA VAL A 77 3.34 -5.77 -10.76
C VAL A 77 3.24 -7.28 -10.96
N SER A 78 4.22 -8.01 -10.43
CA SER A 78 4.28 -9.47 -10.56
C SER A 78 3.89 -10.22 -9.29
N ILE A 79 4.18 -9.64 -8.11
CA ILE A 79 4.03 -10.30 -6.81
C ILE A 79 3.63 -9.29 -5.74
N VAL A 80 2.68 -9.68 -4.90
CA VAL A 80 2.30 -9.00 -3.68
C VAL A 80 2.69 -9.86 -2.50
N LYS A 81 3.24 -9.23 -1.45
CA LYS A 81 3.68 -9.96 -0.26
C LYS A 81 3.51 -9.12 1.02
N TRP A 82 3.07 -9.80 2.07
CA TRP A 82 3.15 -9.32 3.45
C TRP A 82 4.58 -9.43 3.98
N PHE A 83 5.02 -8.44 4.76
CA PHE A 83 6.37 -8.41 5.31
C PHE A 83 6.30 -8.24 6.83
N SER A 84 6.95 -9.15 7.56
CA SER A 84 7.22 -8.99 9.00
C SER A 84 8.53 -8.23 9.25
N GLU A 85 9.41 -8.19 8.26
CA GLU A 85 10.69 -7.48 8.26
C GLU A 85 10.87 -6.78 6.91
N LEU A 86 11.55 -5.64 6.90
CA LEU A 86 11.72 -4.83 5.69
C LEU A 86 12.50 -5.60 4.62
N PRO A 87 12.02 -5.64 3.36
CA PRO A 87 12.79 -6.21 2.26
C PRO A 87 14.01 -5.34 1.96
N ILE A 88 14.97 -5.90 1.22
CA ILE A 88 16.07 -5.12 0.67
C ILE A 88 15.52 -4.20 -0.40
N PHE A 89 15.53 -2.91 -0.13
CA PHE A 89 15.13 -1.89 -1.09
C PHE A 89 16.28 -1.58 -2.06
N THR A 90 15.97 -1.61 -3.35
CA THR A 90 16.92 -1.31 -4.42
C THR A 90 16.81 0.13 -4.90
N HIS A 91 15.61 0.69 -4.94
CA HIS A 91 15.33 2.04 -5.45
C HIS A 91 14.52 2.90 -4.49
N TRP A 92 13.95 2.30 -3.45
CA TRP A 92 12.99 2.96 -2.57
C TRP A 92 13.62 3.26 -1.21
N ASP A 93 13.28 4.39 -0.59
CA ASP A 93 13.93 4.82 0.65
C ASP A 93 13.33 4.06 1.84
N VAL A 94 14.19 3.32 2.54
CA VAL A 94 13.80 2.58 3.74
C VAL A 94 13.24 3.50 4.83
N GLN A 95 13.68 4.77 4.85
CA GLN A 95 13.18 5.75 5.81
C GLN A 95 11.69 6.02 5.61
N GLU A 96 11.18 5.95 4.38
CA GLU A 96 9.75 6.13 4.12
C GLU A 96 8.90 5.07 4.81
N VAL A 97 9.37 3.83 4.83
CA VAL A 97 8.66 2.75 5.54
C VAL A 97 8.71 2.97 7.05
N ILE A 98 9.87 3.36 7.58
CA ILE A 98 10.03 3.59 9.02
C ILE A 98 9.11 4.71 9.49
N ASP A 99 9.08 5.83 8.77
CA ASP A 99 8.24 6.99 9.12
C ASP A 99 6.76 6.65 9.06
N LEU A 100 6.33 5.94 8.00
CA LEU A 100 4.93 5.56 7.83
C LEU A 100 4.50 4.49 8.85
N SER A 101 5.38 3.55 9.24
CA SER A 101 5.12 2.64 10.36
C SER A 101 4.98 3.37 11.69
N ALA A 102 5.85 4.35 11.98
CA ALA A 102 5.70 5.16 13.18
C ALA A 102 4.39 5.98 13.18
N TRP A 103 3.98 6.46 12.01
CA TRP A 103 2.70 7.15 11.84
C TRP A 103 1.51 6.21 12.11
N THR A 104 1.52 4.97 11.61
CA THR A 104 0.45 3.99 11.88
C THR A 104 0.34 3.67 13.36
N ASP A 105 1.46 3.44 14.04
CA ASP A 105 1.50 3.18 15.49
C ASP A 105 0.89 4.37 16.26
N SER A 106 1.16 5.61 15.81
CA SER A 106 0.60 6.82 16.43
C SER A 106 -0.92 6.97 16.25
N ILE A 107 -1.51 6.28 15.27
CA ILE A 107 -2.96 6.24 15.06
C ILE A 107 -3.58 5.17 15.96
N GLU A 108 -3.03 3.96 15.98
CA GLU A 108 -3.54 2.86 16.81
C GLU A 108 -3.54 3.23 18.30
N LEU A 109 -2.47 3.88 18.78
CA LEU A 109 -2.37 4.38 20.15
C LEU A 109 -3.39 5.47 20.52
N ARG A 110 -4.07 6.09 19.55
CA ARG A 110 -5.16 7.08 19.79
C ARG A 110 -6.53 6.42 19.89
N HIS A 111 -6.62 5.13 19.60
CA HIS A 111 -7.84 4.34 19.69
C HIS A 111 -7.90 3.44 20.95
N GLU A 112 -6.89 3.53 21.84
CA GLU A 112 -6.85 2.94 23.20
C GLU A 112 -7.18 3.99 24.28
#